data_AF-A0A3B1D944-F1
#
_entry.id   AF-A0A3B1D944-F1
#
_cell.length_a   1.000
_cell.length_b   1.000
_cell.length_c   1.000
_cell.angle_alpha   90.00
_cell.angle_beta   90.00
_cell.angle_gamma   90.00
#
_symmetry.space_group_name_H-M   'P 1'
#
loop_
_entity.id
_entity.type
_entity.pdbx_description
1 polymer ?
#
loop_
_entity_poly.entity_id
_entity_poly.type
_entity_poly.pdbx_seq_one_letter_code
_entity_poly.pdbx_strand_id
1 'polypeptide(L)' 'MTTHYCKRKSNIKRKRLMGFRARMKTKSGRKIINNKRRRGQMLNAAER' A
#
# COMPACT_ATOMS: atom_id res chain seq x y z
N MET A 1 -17.92 6.73 16.09
CA MET A 1 -18.68 5.86 15.17
C MET A 1 -18.57 6.43 13.77
N THR A 2 -17.87 5.77 12.84
CA THR A 2 -17.87 6.24 11.44
C THR A 2 -19.10 5.68 10.76
N THR A 3 -20.00 6.55 10.33
CA THR A 3 -21.24 6.20 9.64
C THR A 3 -20.93 5.25 8.48
N HIS A 4 -21.66 4.12 8.43
CA HIS A 4 -21.45 3.03 7.47
C HIS A 4 -21.92 3.47 6.07
N TYR A 5 -21.14 4.34 5.42
CA TYR A 5 -21.31 4.66 4.02
C TYR A 5 -20.24 3.94 3.20
N CYS A 6 -20.66 3.41 2.05
CA CYS A 6 -19.73 2.80 1.10
C CYS A 6 -18.70 3.85 0.67
N LYS A 7 -17.46 3.73 1.15
CA LYS A 7 -16.38 4.63 0.77
C LYS A 7 -16.09 4.44 -0.71
N ARG A 8 -16.21 5.50 -1.51
CA ARG A 8 -15.83 5.50 -2.92
C ARG A 8 -14.39 4.97 -3.07
N LYS A 9 -14.25 3.79 -3.70
CA LYS A 9 -12.95 3.15 -3.93
C LYS A 9 -12.29 3.79 -5.14
N SER A 10 -11.25 4.59 -4.92
CA SER A 10 -10.45 5.15 -6.01
C SER A 10 -9.12 4.41 -6.12
N ASN A 11 -8.95 3.68 -7.24
CA ASN A 11 -7.70 2.98 -7.55
C ASN A 11 -6.51 3.93 -7.70
N ILE A 12 -6.75 5.15 -8.22
CA ILE A 12 -5.74 6.19 -8.36
C ILE A 12 -5.23 6.62 -6.98
N LYS A 13 -6.14 6.95 -6.04
CA LYS A 13 -5.76 7.33 -4.67
C LYS A 13 -5.04 6.19 -3.96
N ARG A 14 -5.52 4.94 -4.14
CA ARG A 14 -4.88 3.74 -3.60
C ARG A 14 -3.44 3.59 -4.09
N LYS A 15 -3.19 3.64 -5.40
CA LYS A 15 -1.83 3.53 -5.97
C LYS A 15 -0.91 4.67 -5.49
N ARG A 16 -1.40 5.91 -5.42
CA ARG A 16 -0.60 7.05 -4.92
C ARG A 16 -0.22 6.92 -3.44
N LEU A 17 -1.13 6.43 -2.60
CA LEU A 17 -0.91 6.34 -1.15
C LEU A 17 -0.13 5.09 -0.73
N MET A 18 -0.45 3.93 -1.33
CA MET A 18 0.05 2.63 -0.87
C MET A 18 0.73 1.78 -1.96
N GLY A 19 0.91 2.33 -3.17
CA GLY A 19 1.62 1.67 -4.26
C GLY A 19 3.12 1.50 -4.02
N PHE A 20 3.78 0.76 -4.90
CA PHE A 20 5.18 0.39 -4.73
C PHE A 20 6.10 1.62 -4.68
N ARG A 21 5.89 2.54 -5.62
CA ARG A 21 6.69 3.78 -5.72
C ARG A 21 6.59 4.63 -4.45
N ALA A 22 5.40 4.73 -3.86
CA ALA A 22 5.17 5.46 -2.62
C ALA A 22 5.94 4.82 -1.45
N ARG A 23 6.01 3.48 -1.39
CA ARG A 23 6.79 2.74 -0.38
C ARG A 23 8.29 2.90 -0.58
N MET A 24 8.77 2.91 -1.82
CA MET A 24 10.21 3.03 -2.10
C MET A 24 10.77 4.43 -1.83
N LYS A 25 9.92 5.49 -1.88
CA LYS A 25 10.33 6.89 -1.62
C LYS A 25 10.91 7.10 -0.22
N THR A 26 10.38 6.43 0.81
CA THR A 26 10.75 6.68 2.21
C THR A 26 11.57 5.53 2.82
N LYS A 27 12.40 5.84 3.82
CA LYS A 27 13.18 4.81 4.56
C LYS A 27 12.27 3.80 5.26
N SER A 28 11.18 4.27 5.89
CA SER A 28 10.19 3.43 6.56
C SER A 28 9.44 2.54 5.57
N GLY A 29 9.05 3.07 4.40
CA GLY A 29 8.40 2.27 3.36
C GLY A 29 9.29 1.15 2.82
N ARG A 30 10.60 1.41 2.63
CA ARG A 30 11.57 0.36 2.26
C ARG A 30 11.69 -0.73 3.33
N LYS A 31 11.68 -0.38 4.62
CA LYS A 31 11.68 -1.36 5.73
C LYS A 31 10.46 -2.28 5.66
N ILE A 32 9.26 -1.74 5.41
CA ILE A 32 8.03 -2.52 5.28
C ILE A 32 8.13 -3.54 4.14
N ILE A 33 8.62 -3.11 2.96
CA ILE A 33 8.80 -3.99 1.81
C ILE A 33 9.83 -5.08 2.11
N ASN A 34 10.95 -4.76 2.76
CA ASN A 34 11.96 -5.75 3.14
C ASN A 34 11.42 -6.79 4.13
N ASN A 35 10.57 -6.38 5.09
CA ASN A 35 9.92 -7.32 6.00
C ASN A 35 8.93 -8.25 5.27
N LYS A 36 8.16 -7.70 4.31
CA LYS A 36 7.26 -8.52 3.48
C LYS A 36 8.03 -9.50 2.60
N ARG A 37 9.17 -9.09 2.01
CA ARG A 37 10.09 -9.96 1.26
C ARG A 37 10.59 -11.11 2.13
N ARG A 38 11.08 -10.79 3.34
CA ARG A 38 11.55 -11.81 4.31
C ARG A 38 10.47 -12.84 4.63
N ARG A 39 9.20 -12.41 4.69
CA ARG A 39 8.05 -13.27 4.97
C ARG A 39 7.52 -14.01 3.73
N GLY A 40 8.06 -13.76 2.54
CA GLY A 40 7.53 -14.31 1.28
C GLY A 40 6.16 -13.76 0.88
N GLN A 41 5.74 -12.61 1.43
CA GLN A 41 4.44 -12.02 1.10
C GLN A 41 4.49 -11.23 -0.21
N MET A 42 3.36 -11.23 -0.93
CA MET A 42 3.17 -10.38 -2.11
C MET A 42 3.41 -8.90 -1.77
N LEU A 43 4.37 -8.30 -2.49
CA LEU A 43 4.85 -6.95 -2.18
C LEU A 43 3.82 -5.87 -2.53
N ASN A 44 3.09 -6.07 -3.63
CA ASN A 44 2.30 -5.02 -4.25
C ASN A 44 0.89 -5.50 -4.62
N ALA A 45 -0.02 -5.53 -3.64
CA ALA A 45 -1.46 -5.70 -3.91
C ALA A 45 -2.10 -4.44 -4.56
N ALA A 46 -1.40 -3.31 -4.49
CA ALA A 46 -1.86 -2.03 -5.02
C ALA A 46 -1.60 -1.82 -6.53
N GLU A 47 -0.66 -2.57 -7.10
CA GLU A 47 -0.29 -2.45 -8.52
C GLU A 47 -1.15 -3.33 -9.44
N ARG A 48 -1.76 -4.40 -8.90
CA ARG A 48 -2.86 -5.15 -9.55
C ARG A 48 -4.07 -4.25 -9.81
#